data_AF-A0A919B405-F1
#
_entry.id   AF-A0A919B405-F1
#
_cell.length_a   1.000
_cell.length_b   1.000
_cell.length_c   1.000
_cell.angle_alpha   90.00
_cell.angle_beta   90.00
_cell.angle_gamma   90.00
#
_symmetry.space_group_name_H-M   'P 1'
#
loop_
_entity.id
_entity.type
_entity.pdbx_description
1 polymer ?
#
loop_
_entity_poly.entity_id
_entity_poly.type
_entity_poly.pdbx_seq_one_letter_code
_entity_poly.pdbx_strand_id
1 'polypeptide(L)'
;MSEQQYEYFAEVPQGWTPERPDGLWRRRGDDWEYLSLLDWEWHDVKDTAVRYAPVPDVLHPVPAERAAQLRADRQGWVTYWAYWSSERRWREGKAPTTVCRRRRSPERIYDETFMRSNEWRPDTAVSEFFDARTSNPPHLEEISADRAEELLMELRGIVGATEL
;
A
#
# COMPACT_ATOMS: atom_id res chain seq x y z
N MET A 1 -6.24 -4.35 38.80
CA MET A 1 -6.74 -3.69 37.58
C MET A 1 -6.10 -4.43 36.43
N SER A 2 -6.86 -5.14 35.60
CA SER A 2 -6.27 -5.80 34.43
C SER A 2 -5.76 -4.70 33.49
N GLU A 3 -4.47 -4.69 33.19
CA GLU A 3 -3.96 -4.00 32.01
C GLU A 3 -4.79 -4.49 30.83
N GLN A 4 -5.66 -3.64 30.28
CA GLN A 4 -6.45 -4.03 29.12
C GLN A 4 -5.49 -4.13 27.95
N GLN A 5 -5.12 -5.36 27.62
CA GLN A 5 -4.29 -5.69 26.48
C GLN A 5 -5.07 -5.35 25.20
N TYR A 6 -4.36 -4.80 24.21
CA TYR A 6 -4.97 -4.57 22.90
C TYR A 6 -5.30 -5.90 22.21
N GLU A 7 -6.48 -5.96 21.61
CA GLU A 7 -6.83 -6.96 20.60
C GLU A 7 -6.40 -6.44 19.23
N TYR A 8 -5.86 -7.30 18.36
CA TYR A 8 -5.35 -6.90 17.05
C TYR A 8 -6.11 -7.59 15.92
N PHE A 9 -6.31 -6.87 14.83
CA PHE A 9 -7.09 -7.34 13.68
C PHE A 9 -6.41 -6.93 12.38
N ALA A 10 -6.33 -7.87 11.43
CA ALA A 10 -6.01 -7.61 10.05
C ALA A 10 -7.31 -7.37 9.27
N GLU A 11 -7.37 -6.28 8.49
CA GLU A 11 -8.49 -6.00 7.59
C GLU A 11 -8.24 -6.69 6.25
N VAL A 12 -9.12 -7.61 5.87
CA VAL A 12 -8.96 -8.49 4.71
C VAL A 12 -10.24 -8.44 3.85
N PRO A 13 -10.45 -7.36 3.08
CA PRO A 13 -11.56 -7.28 2.14
C PRO A 13 -11.35 -8.23 0.96
N GLN A 14 -12.36 -8.36 0.09
CA GLN A 14 -12.29 -9.27 -1.05
C GLN A 14 -11.01 -9.04 -1.90
N GLY A 15 -10.26 -10.10 -2.14
CA GLY A 15 -9.00 -10.06 -2.90
C GLY A 15 -7.73 -9.88 -2.07
N TRP A 16 -7.86 -9.68 -0.76
CA TRP A 16 -6.73 -9.59 0.19
C TRP A 16 -6.57 -10.89 0.98
N THR A 17 -5.43 -11.04 1.67
CA THR A 17 -5.19 -12.19 2.57
C THR A 17 -4.69 -11.72 3.94
N PRO A 18 -4.74 -12.55 4.99
CA PRO A 18 -4.14 -12.20 6.28
C PRO A 18 -2.62 -11.95 6.23
N GLU A 19 -1.93 -12.48 5.21
CA GLU A 19 -0.50 -12.27 4.98
C GLU A 19 -0.22 -10.92 4.32
N ARG A 20 -1.16 -10.43 3.51
CA ARG A 20 -1.16 -9.11 2.89
C ARG A 20 -2.54 -8.48 3.11
N PRO A 21 -2.78 -7.89 4.30
CA PRO A 21 -4.05 -7.24 4.60
C PRO A 21 -4.08 -5.79 4.08
N ASP A 22 -5.28 -5.23 3.96
CA ASP A 22 -5.52 -3.85 3.48
C ASP A 22 -5.32 -2.82 4.62
N GLY A 23 -5.40 -3.27 5.87
CA GLY A 23 -5.19 -2.44 7.05
C GLY A 23 -4.88 -3.27 8.31
N LEU A 24 -4.29 -2.60 9.32
CA LEU A 24 -4.05 -3.18 10.64
C LEU A 24 -4.74 -2.34 11.70
N TRP A 25 -5.51 -2.99 12.55
CA TRP A 25 -6.34 -2.37 13.57
C TRP A 25 -6.01 -2.94 14.93
N ARG A 26 -6.20 -2.13 15.97
CA ARG A 26 -6.19 -2.59 17.35
C ARG A 26 -7.32 -1.96 18.15
N ARG A 27 -7.76 -2.67 19.17
CA ARG A 27 -8.87 -2.28 20.02
C ARG A 27 -8.50 -2.42 21.50
N ARG A 28 -8.92 -1.46 22.32
CA ARG A 28 -8.91 -1.55 23.78
C ARG A 28 -10.25 -1.09 24.33
N GLY A 29 -11.01 -2.00 24.93
CA GLY A 29 -12.38 -1.66 25.38
C GLY A 29 -13.27 -1.35 24.18
N ASP A 30 -13.70 -0.11 24.01
CA ASP A 30 -14.46 0.34 22.83
C ASP A 30 -13.67 1.32 21.95
N ASP A 31 -12.41 1.59 22.31
CA ASP A 31 -11.53 2.47 21.57
C ASP A 31 -10.83 1.70 20.45
N TRP A 32 -10.93 2.23 19.23
CA TRP A 32 -10.34 1.65 18.02
C TRP A 32 -9.21 2.54 17.54
N GLU A 33 -8.12 1.88 17.17
CA GLU A 33 -6.98 2.52 16.56
C GLU A 33 -6.59 1.77 15.28
N TYR A 34 -6.08 2.49 14.29
CA TYR A 34 -5.51 1.91 13.08
C TYR A 34 -4.04 2.27 12.95
N LEU A 35 -3.27 1.39 12.31
CA LEU A 35 -1.91 1.69 11.90
C LEU A 35 -1.95 2.57 10.64
N SER A 36 -1.46 3.80 10.74
CA SER A 36 -1.23 4.62 9.55
C SER A 36 0.00 4.11 8.81
N LEU A 37 -0.15 3.82 7.52
CA LEU A 37 0.96 3.41 6.67
C LEU A 37 1.72 4.62 6.09
N LEU A 38 1.43 5.82 6.60
CA LEU A 38 2.11 7.07 6.26
C LEU A 38 3.22 7.41 7.23
N ASP A 39 2.91 7.37 8.52
CA ASP A 39 3.86 7.68 9.60
C ASP A 39 4.22 6.44 10.43
N TRP A 40 3.59 5.29 10.17
CA TRP A 40 3.80 4.02 10.88
C TRP A 40 3.41 4.06 12.35
N GLU A 41 2.54 4.99 12.72
CA GLU A 41 2.00 5.14 14.07
C GLU A 41 0.54 4.69 14.17
N TRP A 42 0.12 4.44 15.41
CA TRP A 42 -1.27 4.11 15.72
C TRP A 42 -2.07 5.39 15.94
N HIS A 43 -3.21 5.49 15.28
CA HIS A 43 -4.10 6.64 15.36
C HIS A 43 -5.48 6.23 15.88
N ASP A 44 -5.99 6.97 16.86
CA ASP A 44 -7.36 6.80 17.35
C ASP A 44 -8.35 7.30 16.30
N VAL A 45 -9.32 6.46 15.95
CA VAL A 45 -10.39 6.77 15.00
C VAL A 45 -11.15 8.04 15.40
N LYS A 46 -11.27 8.34 16.70
CA LYS A 46 -11.96 9.52 17.22
C LYS A 46 -11.22 10.84 16.91
N ASP A 47 -9.91 10.76 16.69
CA ASP A 47 -9.05 11.93 16.53
C ASP A 47 -8.63 12.19 15.07
N THR A 48 -9.09 11.37 14.11
CA THR A 48 -8.69 11.49 12.69
C THR A 48 -9.85 11.60 11.71
N ALA A 49 -9.51 11.66 10.41
CA ALA A 49 -10.49 11.71 9.33
C ALA A 49 -11.20 10.36 9.09
N VAL A 50 -10.71 9.26 9.68
CA VAL A 50 -11.33 7.95 9.60
C VAL A 50 -12.59 7.98 10.46
N ARG A 51 -13.76 8.04 9.85
CA ARG A 51 -15.02 8.29 10.56
C ARG A 51 -15.69 7.03 11.13
N TYR A 52 -15.28 5.86 10.67
CA TYR A 52 -15.95 4.61 10.97
C TYR A 52 -14.95 3.57 11.42
N ALA A 53 -15.33 2.82 12.45
CA ALA A 53 -14.68 1.57 12.77
C ALA A 53 -14.75 0.63 11.55
N PRO A 54 -13.76 -0.27 11.38
CA PRO A 54 -13.72 -1.21 10.27
C PRO A 54 -14.95 -2.12 10.28
N VAL A 55 -15.36 -2.58 9.09
CA VAL A 55 -16.52 -3.47 8.94
C VAL A 55 -16.18 -4.81 9.61
N PRO A 56 -16.99 -5.30 10.58
CA PRO A 56 -16.64 -6.50 11.33
C PRO A 56 -16.37 -7.75 10.48
N ASP A 57 -17.08 -7.88 9.36
CA ASP A 57 -17.00 -9.06 8.49
C ASP A 57 -15.66 -9.19 7.74
N VAL A 58 -14.87 -8.12 7.63
CA VAL A 58 -13.54 -8.14 7.01
C VAL A 58 -12.41 -8.16 8.03
N LEU A 59 -12.72 -8.21 9.33
CA LEU A 59 -11.73 -8.22 10.40
C LEU A 59 -11.36 -9.64 10.80
N HIS A 60 -10.07 -9.94 10.67
CA HIS A 60 -9.50 -11.20 11.08
C HIS A 60 -8.64 -10.99 12.33
N PRO A 61 -8.99 -11.59 13.48
CA PRO A 61 -8.16 -11.51 14.68
C PRO A 61 -6.76 -12.04 14.41
N VAL A 62 -5.74 -11.30 14.84
CA VAL A 62 -4.34 -11.72 14.74
C VAL A 62 -3.65 -11.63 16.11
N PRO A 63 -2.71 -12.55 16.43
CA PRO A 63 -1.89 -12.42 17.63
C PRO A 63 -1.07 -11.13 17.62
N ALA A 64 -0.75 -10.58 18.80
CA ALA A 64 0.09 -9.39 18.93
C ALA A 64 1.46 -9.54 18.25
N GLU A 65 2.06 -10.73 18.29
CA GLU A 65 3.30 -11.05 17.60
C GLU A 65 3.16 -10.91 16.07
N ARG A 66 2.04 -11.37 15.51
CA ARG A 66 1.76 -11.25 14.08
C ARG A 66 1.50 -9.80 13.68
N ALA A 67 0.77 -9.04 14.51
CA ALA A 67 0.59 -7.61 14.29
C ALA A 67 1.92 -6.84 14.30
N ALA A 68 2.85 -7.22 15.19
CA ALA A 68 4.19 -6.64 15.22
C ALA A 68 5.01 -6.97 13.96
N GLN A 69 4.93 -8.22 13.48
CA GLN A 69 5.57 -8.62 12.21
C GLN A 69 5.02 -7.82 11.03
N LEU A 70 3.69 -7.71 10.93
CA LEU A 70 3.02 -6.93 9.89
C LEU A 70 3.45 -5.46 9.95
N ARG A 71 3.49 -4.84 11.13
CA ARG A 71 3.98 -3.45 11.29
C ARG A 71 5.45 -3.29 10.87
N ALA A 72 6.29 -4.30 11.11
CA ALA A 72 7.70 -4.25 10.76
C ALA A 72 7.94 -4.42 9.25
N ASP A 73 7.09 -5.17 8.55
CA ASP A 73 7.16 -5.38 7.10
C ASP A 73 6.57 -4.19 6.33
N ARG A 74 7.27 -3.05 6.35
CA ARG A 74 6.79 -1.81 5.73
C ARG A 74 6.57 -1.93 4.23
N GLN A 75 7.41 -2.72 3.56
CA GLN A 75 7.33 -2.90 2.11
C GLN A 75 6.21 -3.87 1.70
N GLY A 76 5.85 -4.84 2.55
CA GLY A 76 4.75 -5.78 2.32
C GLY A 76 3.37 -5.11 2.18
N TRP A 77 3.22 -3.88 2.67
CA TRP A 77 2.00 -3.07 2.54
C TRP A 77 1.86 -2.30 1.21
N VAL A 78 2.92 -2.30 0.40
CA VAL A 78 2.98 -1.48 -0.81
C VAL A 78 2.87 -2.37 -2.04
N THR A 79 1.91 -2.04 -2.90
CA THR A 79 1.82 -2.66 -4.22
C THR A 79 2.65 -1.85 -5.20
N TYR A 80 3.50 -2.52 -5.98
CA TYR A 80 4.36 -1.89 -6.98
C TYR A 80 3.97 -2.34 -8.40
N TRP A 81 4.14 -1.45 -9.36
CA TRP A 81 3.95 -1.75 -10.78
C TRP A 81 5.08 -1.19 -11.63
N ALA A 82 5.54 -1.97 -12.59
CA ALA A 82 6.30 -1.44 -13.72
C ALA A 82 5.35 -0.64 -14.63
N TYR A 83 5.79 0.54 -15.09
CA TYR A 83 4.95 1.46 -15.86
C TYR A 83 5.36 1.52 -17.33
N TRP A 84 4.37 1.39 -18.21
CA TRP A 84 4.46 1.74 -19.62
C TRP A 84 3.40 2.79 -19.97
N SER A 85 3.77 3.75 -20.81
CA SER A 85 2.85 4.82 -21.22
C SER A 85 1.63 4.34 -22.02
N SER A 86 1.64 3.11 -22.52
CA SER A 86 0.48 2.46 -23.14
C SER A 86 0.71 0.96 -23.32
N GLU A 87 -0.39 0.21 -23.45
CA GLU A 87 -0.36 -1.23 -23.72
C GLU A 87 0.38 -1.57 -25.02
N ARG A 88 0.26 -0.74 -26.06
CA ARG A 88 0.97 -0.95 -27.32
C ARG A 88 2.49 -1.04 -27.11
N ARG A 89 3.07 -0.17 -26.28
CA ARG A 89 4.53 -0.17 -26.03
C ARG A 89 4.97 -1.42 -25.30
N TRP A 90 4.17 -1.89 -24.34
CA TRP A 90 4.41 -3.14 -23.64
C TRP A 90 4.36 -4.33 -24.63
N ARG A 91 3.32 -4.43 -25.47
CA ARG A 91 3.21 -5.49 -26.50
C ARG A 91 4.34 -5.46 -27.55
N GLU A 92 4.89 -4.29 -27.84
CA GLU A 92 6.06 -4.11 -28.72
C GLU A 92 7.40 -4.48 -28.04
N GLY A 93 7.38 -4.96 -26.79
CA GLY A 93 8.58 -5.33 -26.03
C GLY A 93 9.43 -4.14 -25.62
N LYS A 94 8.86 -2.93 -25.52
CA LYS A 94 9.59 -1.78 -24.96
C LYS A 94 9.78 -1.98 -23.46
N ALA A 95 10.89 -1.49 -22.93
CA ALA A 95 11.13 -1.47 -21.48
C ALA A 95 10.16 -0.52 -20.76
N PRO A 96 9.83 -0.76 -19.48
CA PRO A 96 9.08 0.18 -18.67
C PRO A 96 9.88 1.48 -18.50
N THR A 97 9.19 2.60 -18.32
CA THR A 97 9.84 3.90 -18.20
C THR A 97 10.03 4.38 -16.77
N THR A 98 9.31 3.77 -15.82
CA THR A 98 9.41 4.04 -14.38
C THR A 98 8.66 2.97 -13.58
N VAL A 99 8.58 3.16 -12.27
CA VAL A 99 7.78 2.36 -11.33
C VAL A 99 6.70 3.23 -10.70
N CYS A 100 5.51 2.66 -10.54
CA CYS A 100 4.43 3.20 -9.74
C CYS A 100 4.26 2.39 -8.46
N ARG A 101 3.72 3.01 -7.40
CA ARG A 101 3.37 2.31 -6.17
C ARG A 101 2.04 2.80 -5.62
N ARG A 102 1.37 1.94 -4.84
CA ARG A 102 0.18 2.28 -4.07
C ARG A 102 0.41 1.93 -2.61
N ARG A 103 0.22 2.92 -1.74
CA ARG A 103 0.15 2.75 -0.29
C ARG A 103 -1.29 2.91 0.15
N ARG A 104 -1.86 1.88 0.76
CA ARG A 104 -3.23 1.90 1.25
C ARG A 104 -3.22 2.06 2.76
N SER A 105 -3.68 3.20 3.23
CA SER A 105 -3.89 3.43 4.66
C SER A 105 -5.37 3.66 4.91
N PRO A 106 -5.93 3.25 6.07
CA PRO A 106 -7.36 3.44 6.36
C PRO A 106 -7.88 4.87 6.14
N GLU A 107 -7.02 5.88 6.36
CA GLU A 107 -7.33 7.28 6.14
C GLU A 107 -7.27 7.72 4.67
N ARG A 108 -6.48 7.06 3.82
CA ARG A 108 -6.26 7.46 2.43
C ARG A 108 -5.43 6.45 1.62
N ILE A 109 -5.74 6.36 0.33
CA ILE A 109 -4.92 5.69 -0.68
C ILE A 109 -3.99 6.71 -1.35
N TYR A 110 -2.71 6.36 -1.48
CA TYR A 110 -1.69 7.14 -2.17
C TYR A 110 -1.15 6.39 -3.37
N ASP A 111 -1.49 6.90 -4.55
CA ASP A 111 -0.91 6.46 -5.81
C ASP A 111 0.25 7.38 -6.16
N GLU A 112 1.42 6.80 -6.36
CA GLU A 112 2.66 7.54 -6.58
C GLU A 112 3.43 6.96 -7.75
N THR A 113 4.11 7.83 -8.49
CA THR A 113 5.05 7.45 -9.55
C THR A 113 6.44 7.94 -9.18
N PHE A 114 7.47 7.14 -9.47
CA PHE A 114 8.85 7.56 -9.28
C PHE A 114 9.25 8.54 -10.39
N MET A 115 9.30 9.82 -10.06
CA MET A 115 9.46 10.90 -11.04
C MET A 115 10.91 11.03 -11.50
N ARG A 116 11.13 11.78 -12.59
CA ARG A 116 12.47 12.14 -13.10
C ARG A 116 13.35 12.90 -12.09
N SER A 117 12.74 13.50 -11.07
CA SER A 117 13.41 14.16 -9.94
C SER A 117 13.96 13.19 -8.89
N ASN A 118 13.85 11.88 -9.10
CA ASN A 118 14.29 10.83 -8.16
C ASN A 118 13.46 10.79 -6.87
N GLU A 119 12.17 11.08 -6.97
CA GLU A 119 11.25 11.14 -5.84
C GLU A 119 9.93 10.46 -6.19
N TRP A 120 9.32 9.83 -5.19
CA TRP A 120 7.91 9.45 -5.27
C TRP A 120 7.04 10.70 -5.20
N ARG A 121 6.17 10.88 -6.18
CA ARG A 121 5.20 11.98 -6.18
C ARG A 121 3.80 11.44 -6.48
N PRO A 122 2.74 12.06 -5.94
CA PRO A 122 1.38 11.72 -6.29
C PRO A 122 1.16 11.74 -7.81
N ASP A 123 0.51 10.71 -8.33
CA ASP A 123 0.22 10.56 -9.76
C ASP A 123 -1.08 9.77 -9.97
N THR A 124 -1.71 9.92 -11.14
CA THR A 124 -2.98 9.29 -11.48
C THR A 124 -2.81 7.97 -12.23
N ALA A 125 -1.60 7.59 -12.64
CA ALA A 125 -1.33 6.42 -13.46
C ALA A 125 -1.99 5.11 -12.96
N VAL A 126 -1.91 4.82 -11.65
CA VAL A 126 -2.53 3.62 -11.06
C VAL A 126 -4.06 3.72 -11.11
N SER A 127 -4.62 4.87 -10.75
CA SER A 127 -6.08 5.08 -10.84
C SER A 127 -6.61 5.00 -12.27
N GLU A 128 -5.89 5.56 -13.25
CA GLU A 128 -6.25 5.54 -14.67
C GLU A 128 -6.21 4.13 -15.27
N PHE A 129 -5.23 3.32 -14.86
CA PHE A 129 -5.13 1.91 -15.27
C PHE A 129 -6.36 1.09 -14.88
N PHE A 130 -6.93 1.33 -13.70
CA PHE A 130 -8.11 0.62 -13.23
C PHE A 130 -9.44 1.29 -13.65
N ASP A 131 -9.42 2.49 -14.24
CA ASP A 131 -10.63 3.17 -14.72
C ASP A 131 -10.99 2.72 -16.14
N ALA A 132 -12.08 1.94 -16.24
CA ALA A 132 -12.64 1.45 -17.50
C ALA A 132 -13.12 2.54 -18.47
N ARG A 133 -13.21 3.80 -18.03
CA ARG A 133 -13.60 4.95 -18.88
C ARG A 133 -12.41 5.61 -19.57
N THR A 134 -11.18 5.30 -19.16
CA THR A 134 -9.98 5.90 -19.75
C THR A 134 -9.77 5.35 -21.15
N SER A 135 -9.70 6.23 -22.15
CA SER A 135 -9.62 5.84 -23.57
C SER A 135 -8.24 5.33 -23.99
N ASN A 136 -7.20 5.68 -23.25
CA ASN A 136 -5.82 5.28 -23.50
C ASN A 136 -5.05 5.17 -22.16
N PRO A 137 -5.41 4.19 -21.30
CA PRO A 137 -4.75 4.05 -20.01
C PRO A 137 -3.27 3.65 -20.21
N PRO A 138 -2.40 3.95 -19.23
CA PRO A 138 -1.09 3.33 -19.18
C PRO A 138 -1.24 1.81 -19.09
N HIS A 139 -0.15 1.08 -19.28
CA HIS A 139 -0.09 -0.33 -18.92
C HIS A 139 0.77 -0.49 -17.68
N LEU A 140 0.24 -1.23 -16.71
CA LEU A 140 0.89 -1.54 -15.45
C LEU A 140 1.00 -3.05 -15.29
N GLU A 141 2.19 -3.52 -14.91
CA GLU A 141 2.44 -4.91 -14.55
C GLU A 141 2.86 -4.95 -13.09
N GLU A 142 2.15 -5.71 -12.25
CA GLU A 142 2.47 -5.81 -10.83
C GLU A 142 3.81 -6.51 -10.63
N ILE A 143 4.65 -5.96 -9.76
CA ILE A 143 6.00 -6.45 -9.49
C ILE A 143 6.27 -6.50 -7.98
N SER A 144 7.27 -7.28 -7.57
CA SER A 144 7.75 -7.28 -6.18
C SER A 144 8.48 -5.97 -5.83
N ALA A 145 8.64 -5.70 -4.52
CA ALA A 145 9.48 -4.61 -4.04
C ALA A 145 10.93 -4.74 -4.53
N ASP A 146 11.50 -5.95 -4.48
CA ASP A 146 12.85 -6.23 -5.00
C ASP A 146 12.96 -5.88 -6.49
N ARG A 147 11.97 -6.27 -7.30
CA ARG A 147 11.99 -5.97 -8.74
C ARG A 147 11.77 -4.48 -9.02
N ALA A 148 10.98 -3.79 -8.19
CA ALA A 148 10.85 -2.35 -8.25
C ALA A 148 12.19 -1.65 -7.96
N GLU A 149 12.92 -2.10 -6.95
CA GLU A 149 14.25 -1.58 -6.60
C GLU A 149 15.24 -1.80 -7.75
N GLU A 150 15.30 -3.02 -8.30
CA GLU A 150 16.15 -3.34 -9.46
C GLU A 150 15.82 -2.45 -10.66
N LEU A 151 14.54 -2.27 -11.00
CA LEU A 151 14.14 -1.42 -12.12
C LEU A 151 14.53 0.04 -11.90
N LEU A 152 14.40 0.56 -10.67
CA LEU A 152 14.81 1.92 -10.37
C LEU A 152 16.34 2.07 -10.41
N MET A 153 17.08 1.05 -10.01
CA MET A 153 18.53 1.01 -10.19
C MET A 153 18.92 0.98 -11.67
N GLU A 154 18.31 0.12 -12.48
CA GLU A 154 18.56 -0.01 -13.93
C GLU A 154 18.23 1.29 -14.68
N LEU A 155 17.08 1.90 -14.38
CA LEU A 155 16.58 3.08 -15.10
C LEU A 155 17.24 4.38 -14.62
N ARG A 156 17.57 4.48 -13.32
CA ARG A 156 17.90 5.75 -12.65
C ARG A 156 19.23 5.74 -11.91
N GLY A 157 19.84 4.57 -11.70
CA GLY A 157 21.10 4.43 -10.96
C GLY A 157 20.96 4.69 -9.45
N ILE A 158 19.79 4.39 -8.88
CA ILE A 158 19.45 4.70 -7.47
C ILE A 158 19.22 3.41 -6.71
N VAL A 159 19.65 3.40 -5.45
CA VAL A 159 19.44 2.33 -4.48
C VAL A 159 18.73 2.90 -3.25
N GLY A 160 17.90 2.08 -2.60
CA GLY A 160 17.06 2.44 -1.46
C GLY A 160 15.80 3.20 -1.85
N ALA A 161 15.41 3.20 -3.13
CA ALA A 161 14.26 3.98 -3.58
C ALA A 161 12.93 3.45 -3.03
N THR A 162 12.87 2.17 -2.67
CA THR A 162 11.68 1.50 -2.12
C THR A 162 11.68 1.40 -0.59
N GLU A 163 12.69 1.94 0.11
CA GLU A 163 12.75 1.97 1.58
C GLU A 163 11.69 2.94 2.16
N LEU A 164 11.11 2.58 3.32
CA LEU A 164 9.99 3.28 3.99
C LEU A 164 10.20 3.42 5.49
#